data_AF-A0A6B0VKK9-F1
#
_entry.id   AF-A0A6B0VKK9-F1
#
_cell.length_a   1.000
_cell.length_b   1.000
_cell.length_c   1.000
_cell.angle_alpha   90.00
_cell.angle_beta   90.00
_cell.angle_gamma   90.00
#
_symmetry.space_group_name_H-M   'P 1'
#
loop_
_entity.id
_entity.type
_entity.pdbx_description
1 polymer ?
#
loop_
_entity_poly.entity_id
_entity_poly.type
_entity_poly.pdbx_seq_one_letter_code
_entity_poly.pdbx_strand_id
1 'polypeptide(L)'
;MTIITATDLGADLCDEEANTQAELLEQKRAQVTVEPQTQIVVATDGGEPADDVEPLDVGDHVQDADEPDATMVVIRECDDLAGEYSVPEYDETVAEYNNCDPQERVYQIVFANRTDKDLADLRRYPYPRSRLEVVSRVHDRDDTEGGEE
;
A
#
# COMPACT_ATOMS: atom_id res chain seq x y z
N MET A 1 65.84 -29.10 -23.13
CA MET A 1 65.56 -27.87 -23.90
C MET A 1 64.13 -28.01 -24.40
N THR A 2 63.23 -27.22 -23.81
CA THR A 2 61.77 -27.36 -23.87
C THR A 2 61.22 -26.48 -24.99
N ILE A 3 60.38 -27.03 -25.87
CA ILE A 3 59.40 -26.28 -26.66
C ILE A 3 58.15 -27.15 -26.80
N ILE A 4 57.07 -26.75 -26.11
CA ILE A 4 55.69 -27.25 -26.28
C ILE A 4 54.94 -26.09 -26.94
N THR A 5 54.23 -26.34 -28.03
CA THR A 5 53.51 -25.35 -28.85
C THR A 5 52.00 -25.46 -28.67
N ALA A 6 51.34 -24.29 -28.52
CA ALA A 6 49.91 -23.97 -28.63
C ALA A 6 48.93 -24.79 -27.75
N THR A 7 48.45 -24.30 -26.59
CA THR A 7 47.30 -23.36 -26.44
C THR A 7 46.10 -23.87 -27.25
N ASP A 8 45.23 -24.73 -26.71
CA ASP A 8 44.20 -24.50 -25.67
C ASP A 8 43.14 -23.45 -26.04
N LEU A 9 41.87 -23.84 -25.83
CA LEU A 9 40.59 -23.18 -26.12
C LEU A 9 40.10 -23.39 -27.56
N GLY A 10 38.95 -24.00 -27.85
CA GLY A 10 37.82 -24.40 -27.02
C GLY A 10 36.65 -24.62 -27.99
N ALA A 11 35.79 -25.56 -27.63
CA ALA A 11 34.73 -26.15 -28.46
C ALA A 11 33.85 -25.17 -29.25
N ASP A 12 33.62 -25.56 -30.50
CA ASP A 12 32.33 -25.56 -31.19
C ASP A 12 31.13 -25.41 -30.23
N LEU A 13 30.51 -24.24 -30.21
CA LEU A 13 29.19 -24.04 -29.63
C LEU A 13 28.32 -23.38 -30.70
N CYS A 14 27.55 -24.25 -31.34
CA CYS A 14 26.41 -23.91 -32.16
C CYS A 14 25.52 -22.87 -31.46
N ASP A 15 25.23 -21.80 -32.20
CA ASP A 15 24.09 -20.90 -32.03
C ASP A 15 22.77 -21.68 -31.83
N GLU A 16 22.39 -22.00 -30.59
CA GLU A 16 21.07 -22.59 -30.32
C GLU A 16 20.46 -22.25 -28.94
N GLU A 17 21.00 -21.27 -28.21
CA GLU A 17 20.49 -20.89 -26.86
C GLU A 17 19.90 -19.48 -26.75
N ALA A 18 19.95 -18.67 -27.81
CA ALA A 18 19.41 -17.31 -27.76
C ALA A 18 17.91 -17.23 -28.08
N ASN A 19 17.30 -18.27 -28.66
CA ASN A 19 15.95 -18.19 -29.22
C ASN A 19 14.84 -18.77 -28.34
N THR A 20 15.17 -19.42 -27.21
CA THR A 20 14.18 -20.04 -26.30
C THR A 20 13.81 -19.17 -25.10
N GLN A 21 14.53 -18.08 -24.83
CA GLN A 21 14.22 -17.20 -23.68
C GLN A 21 13.16 -16.13 -23.97
N ALA A 22 12.95 -15.74 -25.23
CA ALA A 22 11.94 -14.73 -25.56
C ALA A 22 10.50 -15.28 -25.48
N GLU A 23 10.29 -16.53 -25.87
CA GLU A 23 8.94 -17.12 -25.98
C GLU A 23 8.33 -17.48 -24.60
N LEU A 24 9.18 -17.67 -23.58
CA LEU A 24 8.76 -18.05 -22.22
C LEU A 24 8.16 -16.87 -21.42
N LEU A 25 8.45 -15.62 -21.81
CA LEU A 25 7.97 -14.41 -21.14
C LEU A 25 6.58 -13.95 -21.64
N GLU A 26 6.21 -14.24 -22.90
CA GLU A 26 4.87 -13.94 -23.42
C GLU A 26 3.79 -14.90 -22.89
N GLN A 27 4.15 -16.16 -22.63
CA GLN A 27 3.20 -17.14 -22.11
C GLN A 27 2.73 -16.82 -20.67
N LYS A 28 3.53 -16.08 -19.89
CA LYS A 28 3.19 -15.68 -18.51
C LYS A 28 2.22 -14.50 -18.41
N ARG A 29 1.94 -13.77 -19.50
CA ARG A 29 0.97 -12.65 -19.48
C ARG A 29 -0.47 -13.08 -19.76
N ALA A 30 -0.70 -14.33 -20.18
CA ALA A 30 -2.01 -14.79 -20.65
C ALA A 30 -2.83 -15.61 -19.63
N GLN A 31 -2.37 -15.77 -18.39
CA GLN A 31 -3.08 -16.54 -17.35
C GLN A 31 -3.39 -15.76 -16.07
N VAL A 32 -3.38 -14.42 -16.12
CA VAL A 32 -4.02 -13.63 -15.04
C VAL A 32 -5.49 -13.48 -15.40
N THR A 33 -6.24 -14.57 -15.22
CA THR A 33 -7.69 -14.50 -15.11
C THR A 33 -7.99 -13.72 -13.84
N VAL A 34 -8.30 -12.43 -14.01
CA VAL A 34 -8.82 -11.60 -12.93
C VAL A 34 -10.22 -12.10 -12.64
N GLU A 35 -10.35 -13.00 -11.67
CA GLU A 35 -11.64 -13.32 -11.08
C GLU A 35 -12.13 -12.05 -10.37
N PRO A 36 -13.29 -11.48 -10.74
CA PRO A 36 -13.86 -10.38 -9.99
C PRO A 36 -14.33 -10.94 -8.66
N GLN A 37 -13.49 -10.87 -7.63
CA GLN A 37 -13.94 -11.04 -6.25
C GLN A 37 -14.70 -9.79 -5.83
N THR A 38 -15.89 -9.60 -6.43
CA THR A 38 -16.89 -8.69 -5.90
C THR A 38 -17.67 -9.47 -4.84
N GLN A 39 -17.18 -9.43 -3.62
CA GLN A 39 -18.07 -9.45 -2.48
C GLN A 39 -17.60 -8.36 -1.53
N ILE A 40 -18.11 -7.16 -1.77
CA ILE A 40 -18.17 -6.11 -0.77
C ILE A 40 -19.08 -6.68 0.33
N VAL A 41 -18.47 -7.31 1.33
CA VAL A 41 -19.13 -7.57 2.60
C VAL A 41 -19.22 -6.21 3.28
N VAL A 42 -20.38 -5.59 3.12
CA VAL A 42 -20.80 -4.49 3.98
C VAL A 42 -20.97 -5.10 5.37
N ALA A 43 -19.91 -5.09 6.16
CA ALA A 43 -19.97 -5.42 7.57
C ALA A 43 -20.69 -4.27 8.28
N THR A 44 -22.02 -4.35 8.35
CA THR A 44 -22.80 -3.60 9.35
C THR A 44 -22.75 -4.39 10.66
N ASP A 45 -21.56 -4.61 11.22
CA ASP A 45 -21.47 -5.01 12.62
C ASP A 45 -21.32 -3.71 13.42
N GLY A 46 -22.41 -3.32 14.06
CA GLY A 46 -22.50 -2.14 14.93
C GLY A 46 -21.71 -2.34 16.21
N GLY A 47 -20.39 -2.51 16.10
CA GLY A 47 -19.46 -2.26 17.17
C GLY A 47 -19.26 -0.75 17.24
N GLU A 48 -19.80 -0.13 18.29
CA GLU A 48 -19.51 1.27 18.62
C GLU A 48 -17.98 1.45 18.62
N PRO A 49 -17.39 2.24 17.70
CA PRO A 49 -15.96 2.50 17.74
C PRO A 49 -15.68 3.26 19.03
N ALA A 50 -14.71 2.77 19.81
CA ALA A 50 -14.25 3.40 21.06
C ALA A 50 -13.50 4.73 20.84
N ASP A 51 -13.55 5.28 19.63
CA ASP A 51 -12.92 6.52 19.24
C ASP A 51 -14.00 7.56 18.97
N ASP A 52 -14.02 8.62 19.77
CA ASP A 52 -14.73 9.89 19.50
C ASP A 52 -14.26 10.58 18.19
N VAL A 53 -13.45 9.88 17.39
CA VAL A 53 -12.78 10.39 16.21
C VAL A 53 -13.47 9.85 14.97
N GLU A 54 -14.03 10.75 14.17
CA GLU A 54 -14.75 10.41 12.94
C GLU A 54 -13.90 9.52 12.02
N PRO A 55 -14.47 8.51 11.31
CA PRO A 55 -13.70 7.67 10.40
C PRO A 55 -13.08 8.49 9.24
N LEU A 56 -12.21 7.89 8.43
CA LEU A 56 -11.64 8.53 7.23
C LEU A 56 -12.07 7.79 5.98
N ASP A 57 -12.38 8.54 4.91
CA ASP A 57 -12.72 7.95 3.63
C ASP A 57 -11.49 7.89 2.70
N VAL A 58 -11.48 6.91 1.80
CA VAL A 58 -10.41 6.79 0.79
C VAL A 58 -10.37 8.06 -0.06
N GLY A 59 -9.21 8.67 -0.23
CA GLY A 59 -9.02 9.90 -0.98
C GLY A 59 -9.05 11.16 -0.12
N ASP A 60 -9.46 11.08 1.14
CA ASP A 60 -9.35 12.22 2.06
C ASP A 60 -7.90 12.65 2.23
N HIS A 61 -7.70 13.97 2.28
CA HIS A 61 -6.41 14.57 2.53
C HIS A 61 -6.25 14.76 4.03
N VAL A 62 -5.17 14.21 4.57
CA VAL A 62 -4.87 14.22 6.00
C VAL A 62 -3.47 14.74 6.24
N GLN A 63 -3.17 15.12 7.47
CA GLN A 63 -1.83 15.45 7.94
C GLN A 63 -1.58 14.74 9.27
N ASP A 64 -0.32 14.63 9.66
CA ASP A 64 0.03 14.11 10.97
C ASP A 64 -0.24 15.18 12.03
N ALA A 65 -0.88 14.79 13.12
CA ALA A 65 -1.29 15.70 14.19
C ALA A 65 -0.11 16.12 15.10
N ASP A 66 0.93 15.29 15.23
CA ASP A 66 2.14 15.62 16.00
C ASP A 66 3.11 16.46 15.15
N GLU A 67 3.26 16.13 13.86
CA GLU A 67 4.23 16.70 12.94
C GLU A 67 3.59 17.05 11.58
N PRO A 68 2.90 18.20 11.45
CA PRO A 68 2.17 18.58 10.24
C PRO A 68 3.10 19.12 9.12
N ASP A 69 4.05 18.29 8.70
CA ASP A 69 5.08 18.66 7.70
C ASP A 69 4.63 18.39 6.26
N ALA A 70 3.64 17.51 6.05
CA ALA A 70 3.17 17.13 4.72
C ALA A 70 1.70 16.70 4.69
N THR A 71 1.02 17.05 3.59
CA THR A 71 -0.30 16.51 3.28
C THR A 71 -0.17 15.10 2.69
N MET A 72 -0.92 14.18 3.26
CA MET A 72 -1.01 12.78 2.92
C MET A 72 -2.40 12.47 2.36
N VAL A 73 -2.53 11.37 1.63
CA VAL A 73 -3.81 10.90 1.07
C VAL A 73 -4.12 9.52 1.61
N VAL A 74 -5.34 9.33 2.12
CA VAL A 74 -5.84 8.04 2.56
C VAL A 74 -6.10 7.15 1.35
N ILE A 75 -5.54 5.94 1.33
CA ILE A 75 -5.74 4.99 0.22
C ILE A 75 -6.60 3.80 0.60
N ARG A 76 -6.61 3.40 1.88
CA ARG A 76 -7.51 2.38 2.42
C ARG A 76 -7.50 2.37 3.95
N GLU A 77 -8.56 1.85 4.52
CA GLU A 77 -8.58 1.32 5.88
C GLU A 77 -8.01 -0.12 5.88
N CYS A 78 -7.32 -0.48 6.95
CA CYS A 78 -6.86 -1.83 7.22
C CYS A 78 -7.87 -2.57 8.11
N ASP A 79 -8.04 -3.86 7.85
CA ASP A 79 -8.91 -4.73 8.65
C ASP A 79 -8.27 -5.04 10.03
N ASP A 80 -6.94 -5.03 10.11
CA ASP A 80 -6.18 -5.26 11.35
C ASP A 80 -6.09 -3.97 12.19
N LEU A 81 -6.16 -4.14 13.52
CA LEU A 81 -5.96 -3.06 14.49
C LEU A 81 -4.49 -2.70 14.66
N ALA A 82 -4.20 -1.56 15.29
CA ALA A 82 -2.85 -1.04 15.44
C ALA A 82 -1.88 -1.99 16.16
N GLY A 83 -2.37 -2.77 17.13
CA GLY A 83 -1.58 -3.78 17.85
C GLY A 83 -1.42 -5.12 17.11
N GLU A 84 -2.13 -5.33 16.01
CA GLU A 84 -2.07 -6.54 15.19
C GLU A 84 -1.31 -6.30 13.89
N TYR A 85 -1.41 -5.07 13.35
CA TYR A 85 -0.75 -4.68 12.12
C TYR A 85 0.77 -4.55 12.33
N SER A 86 1.54 -5.51 11.83
CA SER A 86 3.00 -5.51 11.90
C SER A 86 3.61 -4.69 10.76
N VAL A 87 4.58 -3.83 11.08
CA VAL A 87 5.37 -3.08 10.09
C VAL A 87 6.70 -3.82 9.88
N PRO A 88 6.83 -4.61 8.79
CA PRO A 88 7.94 -5.55 8.63
C PRO A 88 9.32 -4.88 8.52
N GLU A 89 9.36 -3.59 8.17
CA GLU A 89 10.60 -2.82 8.07
C GLU A 89 11.20 -2.47 9.45
N TYR A 90 10.36 -2.40 10.49
CA TYR A 90 10.76 -2.00 11.84
C TYR A 90 10.68 -3.15 12.86
N ASP A 91 10.09 -4.29 12.49
CA ASP A 91 9.82 -5.43 13.40
C ASP A 91 8.94 -5.01 14.60
N GLU A 92 8.07 -4.02 14.37
CA GLU A 92 7.19 -3.40 15.37
C GLU A 92 5.76 -3.34 14.84
N THR A 93 4.77 -3.34 15.72
CA THR A 93 3.37 -3.06 15.35
C THR A 93 3.14 -1.57 15.12
N VAL A 94 2.03 -1.20 14.45
CA VAL A 94 1.66 0.21 14.26
C VAL A 94 1.48 0.92 15.61
N ALA A 95 0.95 0.21 16.60
CA ALA A 95 0.80 0.70 17.96
C ALA A 95 2.14 0.98 18.64
N GLU A 96 3.11 0.06 18.50
CA GLU A 96 4.45 0.25 19.05
C GLU A 96 5.20 1.38 18.35
N TYR A 97 5.17 1.39 17.02
CA TYR A 97 5.88 2.38 16.20
C TYR A 97 5.35 3.81 16.41
N ASN A 98 4.04 3.98 16.56
CA ASN A 98 3.42 5.29 16.78
C ASN A 98 3.14 5.62 18.25
N ASN A 99 3.40 4.69 19.17
CA ASN A 99 3.05 4.81 20.59
C ASN A 99 1.58 5.20 20.81
N CYS A 100 0.68 4.48 20.14
CA CYS A 100 -0.77 4.72 20.15
C CYS A 100 -1.53 3.57 20.82
N ASP A 101 -2.86 3.68 20.90
CA ASP A 101 -3.65 2.60 21.49
C ASP A 101 -3.71 1.40 20.52
N PRO A 102 -3.49 0.15 20.99
CA PRO A 102 -3.43 -1.02 20.14
C PRO A 102 -4.79 -1.41 19.52
N GLN A 103 -5.89 -0.86 20.01
CA GLN A 103 -7.24 -1.10 19.48
C GLN A 103 -7.64 -0.07 18.42
N GLU A 104 -6.77 0.88 18.10
CA GLU A 104 -7.08 1.88 17.07
C GLU A 104 -7.12 1.26 15.67
N ARG A 105 -8.01 1.82 14.84
CA ARG A 105 -8.08 1.52 13.42
C ARG A 105 -6.82 2.06 12.71
N VAL A 106 -6.32 1.27 11.77
CA VAL A 106 -5.15 1.62 10.96
C VAL A 106 -5.60 2.02 9.56
N TYR A 107 -5.02 3.11 9.06
CA TYR A 107 -5.20 3.57 7.68
C TYR A 107 -3.87 3.50 6.96
N GLN A 108 -3.90 3.09 5.70
CA GLN A 108 -2.76 3.27 4.80
C GLN A 108 -2.87 4.64 4.15
N ILE A 109 -1.76 5.38 4.19
CA ILE A 109 -1.64 6.68 3.54
C ILE A 109 -0.47 6.68 2.56
N VAL A 110 -0.47 7.66 1.66
CA VAL A 110 0.65 7.95 0.75
C VAL A 110 0.99 9.44 0.77
N PHE A 111 2.27 9.75 0.60
CA PHE A 111 2.75 11.11 0.39
C PHE A 111 2.72 11.43 -1.10
N ALA A 112 1.61 11.98 -1.57
CA ALA A 112 1.43 12.32 -2.98
C ALA A 112 2.01 13.71 -3.29
N ASN A 113 2.86 13.81 -4.31
CA ASN A 113 3.33 15.07 -4.87
C ASN A 113 2.52 15.44 -6.11
N ARG A 114 2.56 16.72 -6.48
CA ARG A 114 1.91 17.24 -7.70
C ARG A 114 2.33 16.52 -8.99
N THR A 115 3.51 15.89 -8.99
CA THR A 115 4.06 15.19 -10.15
C THR A 115 3.71 13.72 -10.20
N ASP A 116 3.19 13.15 -9.11
CA ASP A 116 2.82 11.75 -9.03
C ASP A 116 1.54 11.52 -9.84
N LYS A 117 1.63 10.57 -10.77
CA LYS A 117 0.52 10.24 -11.68
C LYS A 117 -0.21 8.94 -11.28
N ASP A 118 0.46 8.11 -10.49
CA ASP A 118 -0.02 6.83 -10.04
C ASP A 118 0.28 6.70 -8.54
N LEU A 119 -0.75 6.41 -7.75
CA LEU A 119 -0.62 6.25 -6.29
C LEU A 119 -0.27 4.80 -5.91
N ALA A 120 -0.44 3.83 -6.82
CA ALA A 120 -0.16 2.43 -6.54
C ALA A 120 1.35 2.16 -6.47
N ASP A 121 2.15 2.91 -7.24
CA ASP A 121 3.62 2.88 -7.19
C ASP A 121 4.21 3.62 -5.97
N LEU A 122 3.41 4.40 -5.24
CA LEU A 122 3.87 5.12 -4.06
C LEU A 122 3.97 4.19 -2.85
N ARG A 123 4.98 4.48 -2.01
CA ARG A 123 5.14 3.78 -0.74
C ARG A 123 3.98 4.13 0.18
N ARG A 124 3.41 3.08 0.78
CA ARG A 124 2.27 3.14 1.68
C ARG A 124 2.75 3.09 3.11
N TYR A 125 2.19 3.95 3.94
CA TYR A 125 2.55 4.03 5.35
C TYR A 125 1.31 3.77 6.19
N PRO A 126 1.36 2.82 7.15
CA PRO A 126 0.27 2.59 8.08
C PRO A 126 0.31 3.63 9.20
N TYR A 127 -0.82 4.29 9.45
CA TYR A 127 -1.00 5.27 10.52
C TYR A 127 -2.24 4.92 11.35
N PRO A 128 -2.19 5.08 12.68
CA PRO A 128 -3.37 4.98 13.52
C PRO A 128 -4.31 6.17 13.29
N ARG A 129 -5.60 5.99 13.56
CA ARG A 129 -6.60 7.04 13.37
C ARG A 129 -6.28 8.31 14.17
N SER A 130 -5.84 8.18 15.43
CA SER A 130 -5.57 9.32 16.31
C SER A 130 -4.52 10.30 15.78
N ARG A 131 -3.57 9.81 14.96
CA ARG A 131 -2.52 10.66 14.36
C ARG A 131 -2.96 11.44 13.14
N LEU A 132 -4.09 11.12 12.54
CA LEU A 132 -4.49 11.70 11.26
C LEU A 132 -5.49 12.84 11.47
N GLU A 133 -5.08 14.08 11.19
CA GLU A 133 -5.98 15.22 11.14
C GLU A 133 -6.48 15.43 9.70
N VAL A 134 -7.78 15.63 9.54
CA VAL A 134 -8.38 15.86 8.21
C VAL A 134 -8.12 17.30 7.75
N VAL A 135 -7.40 17.44 6.64
CA VAL A 135 -7.13 18.73 5.99
C VAL A 135 -8.24 19.05 4.99
N SER A 136 -8.66 18.07 4.21
CA SER A 136 -9.72 18.24 3.21
C SER A 136 -10.39 16.91 2.93
N ARG A 137 -11.73 16.89 3.04
CA ARG A 137 -12.53 15.74 2.65
C ARG A 137 -12.84 15.77 1.17
N VAL A 138 -12.71 14.63 0.53
CA VAL A 138 -13.17 14.43 -0.85
C VAL A 138 -14.62 13.97 -0.87
N HIS A 139 -15.03 13.26 0.18
CA HIS A 139 -16.38 12.76 0.36
C HIS A 139 -17.18 13.72 1.24
N ASP A 140 -18.27 14.27 0.70
CA ASP A 140 -19.29 14.92 1.52
C ASP A 140 -19.92 13.85 2.42
N ARG A 141 -19.76 13.98 3.74
CA ARG A 141 -20.64 13.29 4.68
C ARG A 141 -21.88 14.14 4.78
N ASP A 142 -23.01 13.54 4.44
CA ASP A 142 -24.33 14.18 4.52
C ASP A 142 -24.71 14.35 6.00
N ASP A 143 -23.99 15.24 6.69
CA ASP A 143 -24.26 15.69 8.05
C ASP A 143 -25.10 16.97 8.02
N THR A 144 -25.98 17.10 7.01
CA THR A 144 -27.01 18.14 7.00
C THR A 144 -28.27 17.60 7.68
N GLU A 145 -28.21 17.49 9.00
CA GLU A 145 -29.41 17.68 9.82
C GLU A 145 -29.62 19.20 9.99
N GLY A 146 -30.36 19.83 9.08
CA GLY A 146 -30.62 21.28 9.11
C GLY A 146 -31.61 21.74 8.04
N GLY A 147 -32.89 21.84 8.39
CA GLY A 147 -34.01 21.99 7.47
C GLY A 147 -34.43 23.42 7.10
N GLU A 148 -35.37 23.47 6.15
CA GLU A 148 -36.37 24.53 6.00
C GLU A 148 -37.53 24.05 5.09
N GLU A 149 -38.72 23.89 5.68
CA GLU A 149 -40.00 24.29 5.06
C GLU A 149 -41.00 24.75 6.14
#